data_AF-A0A3B9LEC3-F1
#
_entry.id   AF-A0A3B9LEC3-F1
#
_cell.length_a   1.000
_cell.length_b   1.000
_cell.length_c   1.000
_cell.angle_alpha   90.00
_cell.angle_beta   90.00
_cell.angle_gamma   90.00
#
_symmetry.space_group_name_H-M   'P 1'
#
loop_
_entity.id
_entity.type
_entity.pdbx_description
1 polymer ?
#
loop_
_entity_poly.entity_id
_entity_poly.type
_entity_poly.pdbx_seq_one_letter_code
_entity_poly.pdbx_strand_id
1 'polypeptide(L)'
;MQLLLATRNAHKTREFVQILGDEFELVDLTSVPSAGTIQETGRTFAENAVAKAVNVSRVVVDLVLGEDSGLEVDALGGAPGILSARYAGESATARDNIDKLLRALAR
;
A
#
# COMPACT_ATOMS: atom_id res chain seq x y z
N MET A 1 -13.01 19.14 -2.91
CA MET A 1 -11.54 19.24 -3.08
C MET A 1 -11.04 17.85 -3.43
N GLN A 2 -10.18 17.73 -4.44
CA GLN A 2 -9.72 16.43 -4.91
C GLN A 2 -8.56 15.93 -4.04
N LEU A 3 -8.61 14.66 -3.65
CA LEU A 3 -7.55 13.98 -2.90
C LEU A 3 -7.14 12.72 -3.65
N LEU A 4 -5.89 12.67 -4.08
CA LEU A 4 -5.33 11.54 -4.81
C LEU A 4 -4.67 10.55 -3.85
N LEU A 5 -5.14 9.32 -3.83
CA LEU A 5 -4.51 8.21 -3.14
C LEU A 5 -3.38 7.64 -4.00
N ALA A 6 -2.16 7.64 -3.48
CA ALA A 6 -0.97 7.13 -4.16
C ALA A 6 -0.92 5.58 -4.18
N THR A 7 -2.00 4.95 -4.63
CA THR A 7 -2.19 3.49 -4.70
C THR A 7 -2.89 3.09 -5.99
N ARG A 8 -2.64 1.87 -6.46
CA ARG A 8 -3.44 1.19 -7.52
C ARG A 8 -4.32 0.08 -6.94
N ASN A 9 -4.33 -0.09 -5.62
CA ASN A 9 -5.09 -1.14 -4.95
C ASN A 9 -6.53 -0.66 -4.72
N ALA A 10 -7.47 -1.18 -5.51
CA ALA A 10 -8.88 -0.83 -5.42
C ALA A 10 -9.52 -1.14 -4.06
N HIS A 11 -8.99 -2.09 -3.28
CA HIS A 11 -9.47 -2.35 -1.92
C HIS A 11 -9.16 -1.16 -1.00
N LYS A 12 -7.93 -0.63 -1.08
CA LYS A 12 -7.53 0.54 -0.30
C LYS A 12 -8.35 1.77 -0.67
N THR A 13 -8.59 1.99 -1.97
CA THR A 13 -9.44 3.10 -2.42
C THR A 13 -10.82 3.03 -1.77
N ARG A 14 -11.44 1.84 -1.72
CA ARG A 14 -12.76 1.67 -1.06
C ARG A 14 -12.71 1.91 0.45
N GLU A 15 -11.69 1.45 1.14
CA GLU A 15 -11.51 1.68 2.59
C GLU A 15 -11.39 3.17 2.91
N PHE A 16 -10.59 3.92 2.13
CA PHE A 16 -10.44 5.36 2.34
C PHE A 16 -11.71 6.15 2.01
N VAL A 17 -12.48 5.72 1.01
CA VAL A 17 -13.83 6.30 0.76
C VAL A 17 -14.74 6.11 1.97
N GLN A 18 -14.68 4.96 2.65
CA GLN A 18 -15.48 4.73 3.86
C GLN A 18 -14.98 5.55 5.05
N ILE A 19 -13.67 5.75 5.19
CA ILE A 19 -13.06 6.50 6.30
C ILE A 19 -13.31 8.01 6.17
N LEU A 20 -13.12 8.55 4.96
CA LEU A 20 -13.14 10.01 4.72
C LEU A 20 -14.52 10.53 4.30
N GLY A 21 -15.44 9.64 3.88
CA GLY A 21 -16.78 10.01 3.45
C GLY A 21 -16.76 11.03 2.30
N ASP A 22 -17.68 11.99 2.36
CA ASP A 22 -17.90 12.98 1.29
C ASP A 22 -17.04 14.25 1.45
N GLU A 23 -16.09 14.29 2.39
CA GLU A 23 -15.22 15.45 2.60
C GLU A 23 -14.28 15.71 1.41
N PHE A 24 -13.91 14.65 0.70
CA PHE A 24 -12.98 14.69 -0.43
C PHE A 24 -13.51 13.92 -1.63
N GLU A 25 -13.21 14.43 -2.83
CA GLU A 25 -13.36 13.65 -4.06
C GLU A 25 -12.11 12.78 -4.23
N LEU A 26 -12.23 11.51 -3.85
CA LEU A 26 -11.12 10.56 -3.87
C LEU A 26 -10.88 10.02 -5.28
N VAL A 27 -9.64 10.17 -5.76
CA VAL A 27 -9.13 9.49 -6.95
C VAL A 27 -7.90 8.65 -6.59
N ASP A 28 -7.54 7.69 -7.43
CA ASP A 28 -6.33 6.87 -7.21
C ASP A 28 -5.43 6.84 -8.46
N LEU A 29 -4.28 6.17 -8.37
CA LEU A 29 -3.28 6.17 -9.45
C LEU A 29 -3.76 5.51 -10.75
N THR A 30 -4.88 4.78 -10.75
CA THR A 30 -5.46 4.28 -12.01
C THR A 30 -5.85 5.42 -12.95
N SER A 31 -6.18 6.60 -12.39
CA SER A 31 -6.46 7.83 -13.14
C SER A 31 -5.21 8.59 -13.61
N VAL A 32 -4.02 8.21 -13.16
CA VAL A 32 -2.74 8.88 -13.48
C VAL A 32 -1.71 7.88 -14.05
N PRO A 33 -1.82 7.51 -15.33
CA PRO A 33 -0.88 6.58 -15.98
C PRO A 33 0.57 7.10 -16.00
N SER A 34 0.75 8.43 -16.06
CA SER A 34 2.07 9.09 -16.10
C SER A 34 2.89 8.90 -14.82
N ALA A 35 2.28 8.53 -13.69
CA ALA A 35 2.99 8.30 -12.44
C ALA A 35 3.86 7.03 -12.44
N GLY A 36 3.70 6.14 -13.43
CA GLY A 36 4.50 4.91 -13.54
C GLY A 36 4.34 3.97 -12.33
N THR A 37 5.39 3.19 -12.06
CA THR A 37 5.49 2.30 -10.89
C THR A 37 6.30 2.99 -9.80
N ILE A 38 5.72 3.10 -8.61
CA ILE A 38 6.39 3.66 -7.45
C ILE A 38 7.23 2.55 -6.80
N GLN A 39 8.52 2.79 -6.64
CA GLN A 39 9.42 1.87 -5.96
C GLN A 39 9.27 2.03 -4.44
N GLU A 40 9.05 0.92 -3.73
CA GLU A 40 8.97 0.84 -2.26
C GLU A 40 10.33 0.38 -1.71
N THR A 41 11.27 1.32 -1.53
CA THR A 41 12.62 1.04 -1.02
C THR A 41 12.80 1.36 0.47
N GLY A 42 11.73 1.79 1.14
CA GLY A 42 11.74 2.07 2.57
C GLY A 42 11.93 0.80 3.40
N ARG A 43 12.41 0.99 4.62
CA ARG A 43 12.60 -0.05 5.64
C ARG A 43 11.44 -0.09 6.63
N THR A 44 10.54 0.88 6.56
CA THR A 44 9.34 1.01 7.41
C THR A 44 8.12 1.38 6.57
N PHE A 45 6.92 1.10 7.07
CA PHE A 45 5.67 1.54 6.43
C PHE A 45 5.61 3.06 6.26
N ALA A 46 6.09 3.81 7.26
CA ALA A 46 6.12 5.28 7.20
C ALA A 46 7.03 5.80 6.06
N GLU A 47 8.22 5.23 5.91
CA GLU A 47 9.14 5.58 4.81
C GLU A 47 8.51 5.28 3.45
N ASN A 48 7.83 4.14 3.30
CA ASN A 48 7.12 3.78 2.06
C ASN A 48 5.93 4.71 1.78
N ALA A 49 5.11 5.02 2.78
CA ALA A 49 3.97 5.93 2.64
C ALA A 49 4.42 7.32 2.19
N VAL A 50 5.47 7.88 2.81
CA VAL A 50 6.06 9.17 2.43
C VAL A 50 6.61 9.10 1.00
N ALA A 51 7.36 8.05 0.65
CA ALA A 51 7.91 7.89 -0.69
C ALA A 51 6.81 7.86 -1.77
N LYS A 52 5.70 7.16 -1.51
CA LYS A 52 4.54 7.13 -2.41
C LYS A 52 3.93 8.53 -2.60
N ALA A 53 3.67 9.25 -1.51
CA ALA A 53 3.11 10.60 -1.58
C ALA A 53 4.02 11.56 -2.37
N VAL A 54 5.31 11.61 -2.01
CA VAL A 54 6.29 12.53 -2.60
C VAL A 54 6.57 12.24 -4.06
N ASN A 55 6.63 10.96 -4.46
CA ASN A 55 6.88 10.61 -5.86
C ASN A 55 5.72 11.03 -6.76
N VAL A 56 4.48 10.83 -6.30
CA VAL A 56 3.29 11.19 -7.07
C VAL A 56 3.06 12.70 -7.08
N SER A 57 3.32 13.40 -5.97
CA SER A 57 3.15 14.86 -5.90
C SER A 57 4.06 15.64 -6.86
N ARG A 58 5.07 15.00 -7.46
CA ARG A 58 5.93 15.60 -8.49
C ARG A 58 5.30 15.63 -9.88
N VAL A 59 4.26 14.84 -10.11
CA VAL A 59 3.63 14.66 -11.43
C VAL A 59 2.14 15.01 -11.43
N VAL A 60 1.58 15.42 -10.29
CA VAL A 60 0.21 15.90 -10.14
C VAL A 60 0.16 17.22 -9.39
N VAL A 61 -0.92 17.98 -9.55
CA VAL A 61 -1.14 19.25 -8.85
C VAL A 61 -2.04 19.11 -7.61
N ASP A 62 -2.73 17.98 -7.48
CA ASP A 62 -3.69 17.71 -6.41
C ASP A 62 -3.02 17.41 -5.07
N LEU A 63 -3.82 17.42 -3.99
CA LEU A 63 -3.39 16.86 -2.72
C LEU A 63 -3.16 15.36 -2.88
N VAL A 64 -2.03 14.87 -2.35
CA VAL A 64 -1.65 13.45 -2.45
C VAL A 64 -1.56 12.84 -1.06
N LEU A 65 -2.24 11.70 -0.88
CA LEU A 65 -2.14 10.85 0.30
C LEU A 65 -1.36 9.58 -0.05
N GLY A 66 -0.23 9.39 0.61
CA GLY A 66 0.53 8.14 0.57
C GLY A 66 0.16 7.25 1.76
N GLU A 67 0.09 5.95 1.51
CA GLU A 67 -0.20 4.95 2.53
C GLU A 67 0.63 3.68 2.28
N ASP A 68 0.99 3.00 3.36
CA ASP A 68 1.57 1.68 3.33
C ASP A 68 1.03 0.85 4.49
N SER A 69 0.74 -0.42 4.22
CA SER A 69 0.15 -1.34 5.18
C SER A 69 0.70 -2.74 4.98
N GLY A 70 0.62 -3.52 6.06
CA GLY A 70 1.00 -4.90 6.08
C GLY A 70 0.55 -5.55 7.38
N LEU A 71 0.99 -6.78 7.57
CA LEU A 71 0.80 -7.57 8.76
C LEU A 71 2.14 -7.74 9.47
N GLU A 72 2.19 -7.41 10.74
CA GLU A 72 3.32 -7.75 11.61
C GLU A 72 2.85 -8.80 12.61
N VAL A 73 3.63 -9.87 12.76
CA VAL A 73 3.30 -10.97 13.67
C VAL A 73 4.40 -11.13 14.71
N ASP A 74 4.07 -10.89 15.97
CA ASP A 74 5.02 -10.92 17.09
C ASP A 74 5.78 -12.24 17.19
N ALA A 75 5.07 -13.37 17.03
CA ALA A 75 5.67 -14.71 17.06
C ALA A 75 6.70 -14.96 15.94
N LEU A 76 6.67 -14.14 14.88
CA LEU A 76 7.59 -14.20 13.75
C LEU A 76 8.56 -13.00 13.73
N GLY A 77 8.72 -12.30 14.86
CA GLY A 77 9.60 -11.14 14.98
C GLY A 77 9.18 -9.97 14.06
N GLY A 78 7.88 -9.80 13.85
CA GLY A 78 7.32 -8.74 12.99
C GLY A 78 7.17 -9.14 11.51
N ALA A 79 7.61 -10.32 11.09
CA ALA A 79 7.33 -10.78 9.73
C ALA A 79 5.81 -11.03 9.52
N PRO A 80 5.24 -10.77 8.33
CA PRO A 80 5.90 -10.34 7.08
C PRO A 80 6.28 -8.84 6.97
N GLY A 81 5.68 -7.96 7.78
CA GLY A 81 5.96 -6.53 7.77
C GLY A 81 5.72 -5.88 6.40
N ILE A 82 6.65 -5.03 5.97
CA ILE A 82 6.60 -4.33 4.66
C ILE A 82 6.56 -5.27 3.45
N LEU A 83 6.86 -6.57 3.62
CA LEU A 83 6.81 -7.57 2.55
C LEU A 83 5.45 -8.27 2.46
N SER A 84 4.43 -7.84 3.19
CA SER A 84 3.13 -8.52 3.29
C SER A 84 2.51 -8.89 1.95
N ALA A 85 2.51 -7.98 0.97
CA ALA A 85 1.95 -8.23 -0.35
C ALA A 85 2.73 -9.26 -1.18
N ARG A 86 4.01 -9.45 -0.88
CA ARG A 86 4.96 -10.31 -1.60
C ARG A 86 5.64 -11.31 -0.66
N TYR A 87 4.96 -11.71 0.41
CA TYR A 87 5.58 -12.50 1.46
C TYR A 87 6.06 -13.86 0.94
N ALA A 88 5.30 -14.48 0.02
CA ALA A 88 5.67 -15.70 -0.68
C ALA A 88 6.42 -15.46 -2.01
N GLY A 89 6.76 -14.22 -2.36
CA GLY A 89 7.49 -13.82 -3.57
C GLY A 89 6.75 -12.73 -4.37
N GLU A 90 7.42 -12.16 -5.38
CA GLU A 90 6.90 -11.05 -6.20
C GLU A 90 5.62 -11.39 -6.99
N SER A 91 5.47 -12.66 -7.38
CA SER A 91 4.28 -13.14 -8.12
C SER A 91 3.30 -13.93 -7.25
N ALA A 92 3.42 -13.81 -5.92
CA ALA A 92 2.57 -14.53 -4.99
C ALA A 92 1.13 -14.02 -5.03
N THR A 93 0.17 -14.94 -5.01
CA THR A 93 -1.21 -14.59 -4.74
C THR A 93 -1.42 -14.31 -3.25
N ALA A 94 -2.55 -13.69 -2.90
CA ALA A 94 -2.94 -13.55 -1.50
C ALA A 94 -2.99 -14.90 -0.77
N ARG A 95 -3.41 -15.97 -1.47
CA ARG A 95 -3.46 -17.31 -0.90
C ARG A 95 -2.06 -17.85 -0.60
N ASP A 96 -1.09 -17.66 -1.50
CA ASP A 96 0.29 -18.10 -1.30
C ASP A 96 0.92 -17.42 -0.07
N ASN A 97 0.66 -16.12 0.10
CA ASN A 97 1.12 -15.36 1.27
C ASN A 97 0.53 -15.91 2.57
N ILE A 98 -0.78 -16.18 2.59
CA ILE A 98 -1.47 -16.76 3.76
C ILE A 98 -0.92 -18.15 4.06
N ASP A 99 -0.78 -19.02 3.06
CA ASP A 99 -0.28 -20.38 3.26
C ASP A 99 1.17 -20.41 3.79
N LYS A 100 2.02 -19.49 3.31
CA LYS A 100 3.38 -19.32 3.86
C LYS A 100 3.35 -18.88 5.32
N LEU A 101 2.45 -17.94 5.66
CA LEU A 101 2.31 -17.45 7.03
C LEU A 101 1.86 -18.56 7.98
N LEU A 102 0.83 -19.32 7.61
CA LEU A 102 0.33 -20.43 8.43
C LEU A 102 1.40 -21.51 8.64
N ARG A 103 2.19 -21.83 7.60
CA ARG A 103 3.34 -22.76 7.74
C ARG A 103 4.44 -22.22 8.66
N ALA A 104 4.66 -20.91 8.68
CA ALA A 104 5.65 -20.30 9.57
C ALA A 104 5.18 -20.32 11.04
N LEU A 105 3.87 -20.18 11.28
CA LEU A 105 3.26 -20.20 12.62
C LEU A 105 3.06 -21.60 13.20
N ALA A 106 3.00 -22.64 12.36
CA ALA A 106 2.83 -24.02 12.80
C ALA A 106 4.11 -24.65 13.39
N ARG A 107 5.13 -23.85 13.70
CA ARG A 107 6.44 -24.29 14.19
C ARG A 107 6.55 -24.17 15.71
#